data_AF-A0A0M8X2W7-F1
#
_entry.id   AF-A0A0M8X2W7-F1
#
_cell.length_a   1.000
_cell.length_b   1.000
_cell.length_c   1.000
_cell.angle_alpha   90.00
_cell.angle_beta   90.00
_cell.angle_gamma   90.00
#
_symmetry.space_group_name_H-M   'P 1'
#
loop_
_entity.id
_entity.type
_entity.pdbx_description
1 polymer ?
#
loop_
_entity_poly.entity_id
_entity_poly.type
_entity_poly.pdbx_seq_one_letter_code
_entity_poly.pdbx_strand_id
1 'polypeptide(L)' 'ETAQEHYAFDGSDVWSMFHSYAFDVSVFEMWGALAHGGTLVVVPREVTRSPEEFLDLLVEQRVTVL' A
#
# COMPACT_ATOMS: atom_id res chain seq x y z
N GLU A 1 -18.67 11.03 -3.28
CA GLU A 1 -18.27 9.69 -3.71
C GLU A 1 -17.03 9.32 -2.91
N THR A 2 -17.00 8.12 -2.32
CA THR A 2 -15.89 7.63 -1.49
C THR A 2 -14.96 6.74 -2.30
N ALA A 3 -13.71 6.55 -1.86
CA ALA A 3 -12.77 5.66 -2.54
C ALA A 3 -13.34 4.23 -2.69
N GLN A 4 -14.08 3.72 -1.70
CA GLN A 4 -14.68 2.39 -1.76
C GLN A 4 -15.73 2.24 -2.87
N GLU A 5 -16.51 3.29 -3.14
CA GLU A 5 -17.52 3.27 -4.21
C GLU A 5 -16.89 3.13 -5.60
N HIS A 6 -15.65 3.58 -5.78
CA HIS A 6 -14.94 3.51 -7.05
C HIS A 6 -14.06 2.27 -7.22
N TYR A 7 -13.40 1.83 -6.15
CA TYR A 7 -12.36 0.80 -6.23
C TYR A 7 -12.78 -0.56 -5.65
N ALA A 8 -13.84 -0.60 -4.84
CA ALA A 8 -14.38 -1.83 -4.25
C ALA A 8 -13.33 -2.73 -3.59
N PHE A 9 -12.46 -2.14 -2.74
CA PHE A 9 -11.39 -2.87 -2.05
C PHE A 9 -11.94 -4.01 -1.19
N ASP A 10 -11.20 -5.12 -1.15
CA ASP A 10 -11.53 -6.30 -0.38
C ASP A 10 -10.30 -6.98 0.27
N GLY A 11 -10.53 -8.12 0.91
CA GLY A 11 -9.49 -8.85 1.64
C GLY A 11 -8.40 -9.49 0.78
N SER A 12 -8.53 -9.45 -0.55
CA SER A 12 -7.52 -9.94 -1.49
C SER A 12 -6.50 -8.87 -1.88
N ASP A 13 -6.75 -7.60 -1.55
CA ASP A 13 -5.85 -6.50 -1.87
C ASP A 13 -4.59 -6.49 -1.00
N VAL A 14 -3.47 -6.15 -1.64
CA VAL A 14 -2.16 -5.96 -0.99
C VAL A 14 -1.69 -4.55 -1.28
N TRP A 15 -1.51 -3.75 -0.24
CA TRP A 15 -1.14 -2.35 -0.33
C TRP A 15 0.31 -2.14 0.10
N SER A 16 1.03 -1.25 -0.57
CA SER A 16 2.31 -0.74 -0.06
C SER A 16 2.11 0.50 0.81
N MET A 17 2.63 0.48 2.04
CA MET A 17 2.84 1.70 2.82
C MET A 17 4.19 2.29 2.44
N PHE A 18 4.20 3.09 1.36
CA PHE A 18 5.42 3.68 0.82
C PHE A 18 5.72 5.04 1.47
N HIS A 19 4.68 5.81 1.76
CA HIS A 19 4.85 7.16 2.28
C HIS A 19 5.19 7.15 3.78
N SER A 20 5.93 8.18 4.18
CA SER A 20 6.22 8.44 5.60
C SER A 20 4.91 8.56 6.39
N TYR A 21 4.83 7.93 7.57
CA TYR A 21 3.70 8.08 8.49
C TYR A 21 3.52 9.51 9.04
N ALA A 22 4.47 10.41 8.76
CA ALA A 22 4.34 11.85 9.02
C ALA A 22 3.60 12.61 7.91
N PHE A 23 3.27 11.95 6.80
CA PHE A 23 2.52 12.52 5.68
C PHE A 23 1.11 11.93 5.63
N ASP A 24 0.13 12.73 5.20
CA ASP A 24 -1.29 12.38 5.25
C ASP A 24 -1.67 11.18 4.37
N VAL A 25 -1.04 11.01 3.21
CA VAL A 25 -1.25 9.87 2.30
C VAL A 25 -1.11 8.51 3.03
N SER A 26 -0.22 8.42 4.02
CA SER A 26 -0.02 7.19 4.80
C SER A 26 -1.25 6.73 5.57
N VAL A 27 -2.16 7.65 5.89
CA VAL A 27 -3.46 7.33 6.52
C VAL A 27 -4.31 6.51 5.55
N PHE A 28 -4.30 6.87 4.27
CA PHE A 28 -5.01 6.14 3.24
C PHE A 28 -4.36 4.79 2.94
N GLU A 29 -3.03 4.72 2.81
CA GLU A 29 -2.31 3.46 2.61
C GLU A 29 -2.62 2.45 3.72
N MET A 30 -2.56 2.88 4.98
CA MET A 30 -2.76 2.01 6.14
C MET A 30 -4.21 1.58 6.29
N TRP A 31 -5.16 2.51 6.25
CA TRP A 31 -6.57 2.18 6.49
C TRP A 31 -7.28 1.63 5.24
N GLY A 32 -6.81 1.97 4.03
CA GLY A 32 -7.30 1.39 2.78
C GLY A 32 -7.11 -0.12 2.72
N ALA A 33 -6.00 -0.64 3.25
CA ALA A 33 -5.82 -2.09 3.42
C ALA A 33 -6.61 -2.61 4.63
N LEU A 34 -6.30 -2.09 5.83
CA LEU A 34 -6.70 -2.75 7.08
C LEU A 34 -8.20 -2.68 7.36
N ALA A 35 -8.90 -1.62 6.92
CA ALA A 35 -10.34 -1.51 7.10
C ALA A 35 -11.14 -2.45 6.19
N HIS A 36 -10.51 -2.96 5.12
CA HIS A 36 -11.13 -3.81 4.11
C HIS A 36 -10.70 -5.29 4.22
N GLY A 37 -9.88 -5.62 5.22
CA GLY A 37 -9.35 -6.96 5.45
C GLY A 37 -8.17 -7.32 4.54
N GLY A 38 -7.61 -6.36 3.80
CA GLY A 38 -6.46 -6.54 2.94
C GLY A 38 -5.15 -6.61 3.73
N THR A 39 -4.04 -6.75 3.00
CA THR A 39 -2.68 -6.85 3.56
C THR A 39 -1.93 -5.54 3.38
N LEU A 40 -1.22 -5.08 4.42
CA LEU A 40 -0.37 -3.91 4.35
C LEU A 40 1.10 -4.31 4.40
N VAL A 41 1.84 -4.00 3.34
CA VAL A 41 3.29 -4.18 3.25
C VAL A 41 3.97 -2.88 3.68
N VAL A 42 4.64 -2.88 4.82
CA VAL A 42 5.42 -1.73 5.28
C VAL A 42 6.74 -1.70 4.53
N VAL A 43 6.93 -0.71 3.66
CA VAL A 43 8.11 -0.62 2.80
C VAL A 43 9.31 -0.10 3.60
N PRO A 44 10.46 -0.82 3.61
CA PRO A 44 11.66 -0.33 4.28
C PRO A 44 12.15 1.01 3.70
N ARG A 45 12.65 1.89 4.56
CA ARG A 45 12.99 3.28 4.19
C ARG A 45 14.11 3.38 3.14
N GLU A 46 14.98 2.40 3.06
CA GLU A 46 16.03 2.25 2.06
C GLU A 46 15.44 1.88 0.70
N VAL A 47 14.49 0.94 0.68
CA VAL A 47 13.80 0.48 -0.54
C VAL A 47 13.00 1.63 -1.17
N THR A 48 12.40 2.52 -0.37
CA THR A 48 11.67 3.68 -0.92
C THR A 48 12.55 4.67 -1.70
N ARG A 49 13.89 4.54 -1.64
CA ARG A 49 14.84 5.37 -2.40
C ARG A 49 15.40 4.69 -3.64
N SER A 50 15.05 3.43 -3.91
CA SER A 50 15.51 2.67 -5.06
C SER A 50 14.31 2.14 -5.85
N PRO A 51 14.00 2.72 -7.02
CA PRO A 51 12.87 2.25 -7.83
C PRO A 51 12.99 0.78 -8.24
N GLU A 52 14.21 0.28 -8.43
CA GLU A 52 14.48 -1.12 -8.78
C GLU A 52 14.18 -2.05 -7.61
N GLU A 53 14.70 -1.76 -6.41
CA GLU A 53 14.41 -2.55 -5.20
C GLU A 53 12.93 -2.46 -4.81
N PHE A 54 12.30 -1.31 -5.04
CA PHE A 54 10.87 -1.16 -4.80
C PHE A 54 10.06 -2.01 -5.77
N LEU A 55 10.41 -2.03 -7.06
CA LEU A 55 9.77 -2.92 -8.03
C LEU A 55 9.91 -4.39 -7.64
N ASP A 56 11.10 -4.81 -7.21
CA ASP A 56 11.34 -6.18 -6.74
C ASP A 56 10.44 -6.54 -5.54
N LEU A 57 10.32 -5.64 -4.56
CA LEU A 57 9.43 -5.81 -3.41
C LEU A 57 7.96 -5.89 -3.84
N LEU A 58 7.51 -5.03 -4.74
CA LEU A 58 6.13 -5.02 -5.25
C LEU A 58 5.77 -6.35 -5.91
N VAL A 59 6.70 -6.89 -6.71
CA VAL A 59 6.53 -8.18 -7.40
C VAL A 59 6.55 -9.34 -6.40
N GLU A 60 7.50 -9.35 -5.48
CA GLU A 60 7.64 -10.41 -4.47
C GLU A 60 6.39 -10.50 -3.57
N GLN A 61 5.90 -9.36 -3.10
CA GLN A 61 4.74 -9.27 -2.21
C GLN A 61 3.41 -9.27 -2.95
N ARG A 62 3.42 -9.24 -4.29
CA ARG A 62 2.22 -9.19 -5.16
C ARG A 62 1.31 -8.01 -4.81
N VAL A 63 1.89 -6.82 -4.67
CA VAL A 63 1.15 -5.59 -4.37
C VAL A 63 0.12 -5.32 -5.48
N THR A 64 -1.12 -5.03 -5.08
CA THR A 64 -2.25 -4.71 -5.97
C THR A 64 -2.60 -3.22 -5.93
N VAL A 65 -2.24 -2.51 -4.86
CA VAL A 65 -2.50 -1.07 -4.68
C VAL A 65 -1.22 -0.35 -4.21
N LEU A 66 -0.91 0.77 -4.86
CA LEU A 66 0.37 1.49 -4.75
C LEU A 66 0.15 2.97 -4.42
#